data_AF-F9NXX5-F1
#
_entry.id   AF-F9NXX5-F1
#
_cell.length_a   1.000
_cell.length_b   1.000
_cell.length_c   1.000
_cell.angle_alpha   90.00
_cell.angle_beta   90.00
_cell.angle_gamma   90.00
#
_symmetry.space_group_name_H-M   'P 1'
#
loop_
_entity.id
_entity.type
_entity.pdbx_description
1 polymer ?
#
loop_
_entity_poly.entity_id
_entity_poly.type
_entity_poly.pdbx_seq_one_letter_code
_entity_poly.pdbx_strand_id
1 'polypeptide(L)'
;MEFEEKARRQEAAQAQRLIDDFLVTARVKGMTPVPLRAQLMDGHEARTDKRGWYLNAQHSLAIGENGEYYHLVVPGGAVERLRGVKLHPSLPPMHIGQGGRDGETGDLKEFLTWLIDRR
;
A
#
# COMPACT_ATOMS: atom_id res chain seq x y z
N MET A 1 -10.89 -5.86 -24.17
CA MET A 1 -10.38 -6.88 -23.23
C MET A 1 -8.85 -7.04 -23.27
N GLU A 2 -8.18 -7.51 -24.34
CA GLU A 2 -6.70 -7.72 -24.29
C GLU A 2 -5.86 -6.41 -24.26
N PHE A 3 -6.34 -5.34 -24.89
CA PHE A 3 -5.67 -4.02 -24.88
C PHE A 3 -5.70 -3.33 -23.52
N GLU A 4 -6.80 -3.48 -22.77
CA GLU A 4 -7.00 -2.85 -21.47
C GLU A 4 -6.12 -3.50 -20.39
N GLU A 5 -5.90 -4.81 -20.48
CA GLU A 5 -4.99 -5.51 -19.58
C GLU A 5 -3.53 -5.13 -19.83
N LYS A 6 -3.12 -4.99 -21.10
CA LYS A 6 -1.78 -4.48 -21.45
C LYS A 6 -1.58 -3.05 -20.95
N ALA A 7 -2.56 -2.17 -21.14
CA ALA A 7 -2.51 -0.79 -20.64
C ALA A 7 -2.35 -0.73 -19.11
N ARG A 8 -3.16 -1.51 -18.36
CA ARG A 8 -3.04 -1.60 -16.90
C ARG A 8 -1.69 -2.13 -16.43
N ARG A 9 -1.11 -3.12 -17.11
CA ARG A 9 0.23 -3.62 -16.78
C ARG A 9 1.32 -2.58 -17.04
N GLN A 10 1.21 -1.80 -18.13
CA GLN A 10 2.15 -0.71 -18.41
C GLN A 10 2.04 0.42 -17.38
N GLU A 11 0.82 0.75 -16.97
CA GLU A 11 0.56 1.70 -15.88
C GLU A 11 1.17 1.19 -14.56
N ALA A 12 0.88 -0.05 -14.17
CA ALA A 12 1.42 -0.66 -12.96
C ALA A 12 2.96 -0.73 -12.98
N ALA A 13 3.58 -0.96 -14.13
CA ALA A 13 5.03 -0.92 -14.27
C ALA A 13 5.61 0.49 -14.03
N GLN A 14 4.90 1.54 -14.42
CA GLN A 14 5.29 2.92 -14.12
C GLN A 14 5.14 3.22 -12.62
N ALA A 15 4.03 2.80 -12.02
CA ALA A 15 3.79 2.95 -10.59
C ALA A 15 4.85 2.20 -9.76
N GLN A 16 5.24 1.00 -10.18
CA GLN A 16 6.31 0.23 -9.54
C GLN A 16 7.64 0.98 -9.53
N ARG A 17 8.01 1.64 -10.64
CA ARG A 17 9.25 2.44 -10.68
C ARG A 17 9.24 3.59 -9.68
N LEU A 18 8.09 4.20 -9.43
CA LEU A 18 7.95 5.26 -8.41
C LEU A 18 8.16 4.69 -7.00
N ILE A 19 7.62 3.50 -6.73
CA ILE A 19 7.84 2.78 -5.47
C ILE A 19 9.32 2.43 -5.29
N ASP A 20 9.96 1.92 -6.34
CA ASP A 20 11.38 1.54 -6.29
C ASP A 20 12.28 2.75 -5.99
N ASP A 21 12.00 3.91 -6.62
CA ASP A 21 12.68 5.18 -6.35
C ASP A 21 12.46 5.67 -4.91
N PHE A 22 11.23 5.55 -4.41
CA PHE A 22 10.92 5.80 -3.02
C PHE A 22 11.74 4.92 -2.08
N LEU A 23 11.89 3.62 -2.36
CA LEU A 23 12.68 2.72 -1.50
C LEU A 23 14.16 3.10 -1.46
N VAL A 24 14.72 3.51 -2.59
CA VAL A 24 16.10 4.02 -2.64
C VAL A 24 16.21 5.26 -1.74
N THR A 25 15.28 6.21 -1.90
CA THR A 25 15.24 7.44 -1.10
C THR A 25 15.04 7.15 0.38
N ALA A 26 14.14 6.24 0.73
CA ALA A 26 13.85 5.81 2.08
C ALA A 26 15.09 5.19 2.75
N ARG A 27 15.84 4.35 2.02
CA ARG A 27 17.11 3.78 2.49
C ARG A 27 18.17 4.86 2.72
N VAL A 28 18.33 5.79 1.77
CA VAL A 28 19.28 6.91 1.88
C VAL A 28 18.95 7.80 3.07
N LYS A 29 17.67 8.06 3.35
CA LYS A 29 17.19 8.83 4.50
C LYS A 29 17.16 8.03 5.82
N GLY A 30 17.52 6.74 5.81
CA GLY A 30 17.46 5.89 7.01
C GLY A 30 16.04 5.67 7.55
N MET A 31 15.03 5.70 6.69
CA MET A 31 13.64 5.42 7.07
C MET A 31 13.50 3.93 7.40
N THR A 32 13.00 3.62 8.60
CA THR A 32 12.81 2.24 9.06
C THR A 32 11.38 1.78 8.79
N PRO A 33 11.17 0.59 8.17
CA PRO A 33 9.83 0.06 7.94
C PRO A 33 9.18 -0.36 9.27
N VAL A 34 7.90 -0.04 9.41
CA VAL A 34 7.07 -0.38 10.58
C VAL A 34 6.25 -1.64 10.32
N PRO A 35 5.87 -2.41 11.36
CA PRO A 35 4.92 -3.51 11.21
C PRO A 35 3.58 -3.01 10.65
N LEU A 36 3.13 -3.59 9.53
CA LEU A 36 1.87 -3.23 8.92
C LEU A 36 0.70 -3.87 9.67
N ARG A 37 -0.40 -3.13 9.79
CA ARG A 37 -1.68 -3.61 10.34
C ARG A 37 -2.76 -3.53 9.28
N ALA A 38 -3.59 -4.56 9.26
CA ALA A 38 -4.74 -4.60 8.39
C ALA A 38 -5.98 -4.12 9.15
N GLN A 39 -6.83 -3.36 8.48
CA GLN A 39 -8.16 -3.01 8.95
C GLN A 39 -9.16 -4.05 8.44
N LEU A 40 -9.77 -4.73 9.39
CA LEU A 40 -10.87 -5.63 9.12
C LEU A 40 -12.14 -4.80 8.86
N MET A 41 -12.98 -5.24 7.93
CA MET A 41 -14.25 -4.56 7.62
C MET A 41 -15.22 -4.43 8.80
N ASP A 42 -15.03 -5.20 9.87
CA ASP A 42 -15.80 -5.14 11.13
C ASP A 42 -15.33 -4.00 12.07
N GLY A 43 -14.31 -3.23 11.68
CA GLY A 43 -13.77 -2.09 12.41
C GLY A 43 -12.59 -2.41 13.33
N HIS A 44 -12.15 -3.67 13.41
CA HIS A 44 -10.98 -4.04 14.19
C HIS A 44 -9.69 -4.01 13.36
N GLU A 45 -8.56 -3.86 14.04
CA GLU A 45 -7.25 -4.02 13.42
C GLU A 45 -6.68 -5.42 13.70
N ALA A 46 -6.00 -5.99 12.71
CA ALA A 46 -5.28 -7.25 12.81
C ALA A 46 -3.79 -7.06 12.47
N ARG A 47 -2.93 -7.82 13.15
CA ARG A 47 -1.50 -7.86 12.84
C ARG A 47 -1.27 -8.58 11.52
N THR A 48 -0.29 -8.12 10.75
CA THR A 48 0.11 -8.74 9.48
C THR A 48 1.51 -9.34 9.58
N ASP A 49 1.89 -10.14 8.59
CA ASP A 49 3.23 -10.70 8.43
C ASP A 49 4.23 -9.76 7.74
N LYS A 50 3.81 -8.54 7.37
CA LYS A 50 4.59 -7.61 6.55
C LYS A 50 5.00 -6.36 7.32
N ARG A 51 6.08 -5.75 6.84
CA ARG A 51 6.59 -4.47 7.30
C ARG A 51 6.75 -3.53 6.11
N GLY A 52 6.64 -2.24 6.38
CA GLY A 52 6.64 -1.24 5.32
C GLY A 52 6.31 0.16 5.80
N TRP A 53 5.75 0.96 4.89
CA TRP A 53 5.32 2.32 5.15
C TRP A 53 3.88 2.51 4.71
N TYR A 54 3.09 3.17 5.55
CA TYR A 54 1.72 3.55 5.21
C TYR A 54 1.75 4.71 4.22
N LEU A 55 0.95 4.60 3.16
CA LEU A 55 0.84 5.65 2.14
C LEU A 55 -0.09 6.77 2.59
N ASN A 56 -1.10 6.46 3.40
CA ASN A 56 -2.12 7.40 3.81
C ASN A 56 -2.34 7.41 5.32
N ALA A 57 -2.99 8.48 5.81
CA ALA A 57 -3.21 8.69 7.25
C ALA A 57 -4.16 7.63 7.84
N GLN A 58 -5.02 7.04 7.01
CA GLN A 58 -5.96 6.02 7.44
C GLN A 58 -5.37 4.62 7.45
N HIS A 59 -4.09 4.43 7.11
CA HIS A 59 -3.46 3.10 7.11
C HIS A 59 -4.23 2.05 6.29
N SER A 60 -4.87 2.47 5.18
CA SER A 60 -5.61 1.56 4.30
C SER A 60 -4.75 1.07 3.14
N LEU A 61 -3.65 1.77 2.83
CA LEU A 61 -2.69 1.43 1.79
C LEU A 61 -1.26 1.50 2.33
N ALA A 62 -0.40 0.58 1.88
CA ALA A 62 0.99 0.53 2.28
C ALA A 62 1.92 -0.03 1.21
N ILE A 63 3.21 0.29 1.36
CA ILE A 63 4.31 -0.25 0.58
C ILE A 63 5.19 -1.11 1.47
N GLY A 64 5.47 -2.34 1.04
CA GLY A 64 6.39 -3.27 1.67
C GLY A 64 7.86 -2.88 1.48
N GLU A 65 8.71 -3.45 2.33
CA GLU A 65 10.16 -3.21 2.28
C GLU A 65 10.85 -3.65 0.97
N ASN A 66 10.22 -4.53 0.17
CA ASN A 66 10.72 -4.97 -1.12
C ASN A 66 9.96 -4.37 -2.31
N GLY A 67 9.12 -3.35 -2.07
CA GLY A 67 8.39 -2.64 -3.12
C GLY A 67 7.04 -3.25 -3.45
N GLU A 68 6.56 -4.18 -2.63
CA GLU A 68 5.21 -4.70 -2.73
C GLU A 68 4.19 -3.61 -2.38
N TYR A 69 3.10 -3.53 -3.14
CA TYR A 69 1.97 -2.66 -2.80
C TYR A 69 0.87 -3.48 -2.12
N TYR A 70 0.33 -2.97 -1.01
CA TYR A 70 -0.64 -3.66 -0.19
C TYR A 70 -1.90 -2.84 0.04
N HIS A 71 -3.05 -3.50 -0.11
CA HIS A 71 -4.31 -3.06 0.44
C HIS A 71 -4.45 -3.63 1.85
N LEU A 72 -4.60 -2.76 2.84
CA LEU A 72 -4.71 -3.14 4.24
C LEU A 72 -6.15 -3.33 4.69
N VAL A 73 -7.13 -3.03 3.83
CA VAL A 73 -8.54 -3.33 4.08
C VAL A 73 -8.84 -4.75 3.64
N VAL A 74 -9.15 -5.63 4.60
CA VAL A 74 -9.42 -7.04 4.34
C VAL A 74 -10.83 -7.43 4.80
N PRO A 75 -11.48 -8.39 4.13
CA PRO A 75 -12.72 -8.95 4.63
C PRO A 75 -12.50 -9.47 6.06
N GLY A 76 -13.39 -9.10 6.97
CA GLY A 76 -13.26 -9.45 8.39
C GLY A 76 -13.48 -10.94 8.64
N GLY A 77 -12.99 -11.41 9.80
CA GLY A 77 -13.18 -12.78 10.24
C GLY A 77 -12.51 -13.01 11.60
N ALA A 78 -13.16 -13.80 12.47
CA ALA A 78 -12.59 -14.14 13.77
C ALA A 78 -11.25 -14.89 13.64
N VAL A 79 -11.07 -15.64 12.54
CA VAL A 79 -9.85 -16.40 12.24
C VAL A 79 -8.69 -15.47 11.87
N GLU A 80 -8.90 -14.52 10.96
CA GLU A 80 -7.92 -13.50 10.58
C GLU A 80 -7.50 -12.63 11.78
N ARG A 81 -8.43 -12.36 12.70
CA ARG A 81 -8.11 -11.66 13.95
C ARG A 81 -7.23 -12.48 14.89
N LEU A 82 -7.43 -13.80 14.97
CA LEU A 82 -6.68 -14.67 15.89
C LEU A 82 -5.33 -15.13 15.31
N ARG A 83 -5.27 -15.45 14.02
CA ARG A 83 -4.06 -15.95 13.33
C ARG A 83 -3.23 -14.85 12.67
N GLY A 84 -3.77 -13.64 12.57
CA GLY A 84 -3.18 -12.56 11.79
C GLY A 84 -3.58 -12.63 10.32
N VAL A 85 -3.40 -11.49 9.64
CA VAL A 85 -3.75 -11.30 8.24
C VAL A 85 -2.51 -11.51 7.37
N LYS A 86 -2.61 -12.39 6.37
CA LYS A 86 -1.60 -12.51 5.33
C LYS A 86 -1.89 -11.50 4.23
N LEU A 87 -1.00 -10.54 4.03
CA LEU A 87 -1.16 -9.56 2.97
C LEU A 87 -0.66 -10.12 1.64
N HIS A 88 -1.50 -10.01 0.61
CA HIS A 88 -1.12 -10.35 -0.75
C HIS A 88 -0.69 -9.10 -1.51
N PRO A 89 0.48 -9.13 -2.18
CA PRO A 89 0.92 -8.02 -3.00
C PRO A 89 -0.07 -7.80 -4.15
N SER A 90 -0.44 -6.54 -4.36
CA SER A 90 -1.31 -6.11 -5.44
C SER A 90 -0.52 -5.27 -6.43
N LEU A 91 -1.02 -5.15 -7.66
CA LEU A 91 -0.41 -4.25 -8.64
C LEU A 91 -0.63 -2.80 -8.18
N PRO A 92 0.44 -1.99 -8.12
CA PRO A 92 0.30 -0.59 -7.73
C PRO A 92 -0.42 0.19 -8.84
N PRO A 93 -1.46 0.97 -8.52
CA PRO A 93 -2.07 1.88 -9.48
C PRO A 93 -1.26 3.18 -9.58
N MET A 94 -1.26 3.84 -10.74
CA MET A 94 -0.68 5.19 -10.86
C MET A 94 -1.52 6.23 -10.12
N HIS A 95 -2.84 6.09 -10.19
CA HIS A 95 -3.79 6.94 -9.49
C HIS A 95 -4.44 6.15 -8.35
N ILE A 96 -4.31 6.67 -7.14
CA ILE A 96 -5.03 6.15 -5.97
C ILE A 96 -6.42 6.79 -6.01
N GLY A 97 -7.46 5.99 -6.29
CA GLY A 97 -8.82 6.52 -6.41
C GLY A 97 -9.96 5.52 -6.30
N GLN A 98 -10.98 5.94 -5.55
CA GLN A 98 -12.33 5.39 -5.38
C GLN A 98 -12.42 3.88 -5.08
N GLY A 99 -12.33 3.52 -3.80
CA GLY A 99 -12.58 2.14 -3.34
C GLY A 99 -12.50 1.91 -1.83
N GLY A 100 -11.94 2.86 -1.07
CA GLY A 100 -12.00 2.88 0.39
C GLY A 100 -13.05 3.87 0.90
N ARG A 101 -13.56 3.63 2.11
CA ARG A 101 -14.65 4.32 2.81
C ARG A 101 -14.53 5.86 2.95
N ASP A 102 -13.46 6.47 2.46
CA ASP A 102 -12.93 7.72 3.04
C ASP A 102 -12.31 8.72 2.03
N GLY A 103 -12.39 8.48 0.71
CA GLY A 103 -12.29 9.57 -0.28
C GLY A 103 -10.94 10.25 -0.54
N GLU A 104 -9.80 9.74 -0.06
CA GLU A 104 -8.49 10.24 -0.51
C GLU A 104 -8.23 9.82 -1.97
N THR A 105 -8.13 10.80 -2.87
CA THR A 105 -7.82 10.63 -4.30
C THR A 105 -6.60 11.46 -4.66
N GLY A 106 -5.68 10.86 -5.42
CA GLY A 106 -4.48 11.56 -5.91
C GLY A 106 -3.50 10.64 -6.63
N ASP A 107 -2.40 11.21 -7.09
CA ASP A 107 -1.32 10.47 -7.76
C ASP A 107 -0.46 9.72 -6.73
N LEU A 108 -0.12 8.46 -6.99
CA LEU A 108 0.77 7.67 -6.13
C LEU A 108 2.07 8.43 -5.81
N LYS A 109 2.60 9.16 -6.78
CA LYS A 109 3.80 10.00 -6.63
C LYS A 109 3.65 11.06 -5.54
N GLU A 110 2.49 11.67 -5.40
CA GLU A 110 2.24 12.70 -4.39
C GLU A 110 2.27 12.08 -2.99
N PHE A 111 1.58 10.96 -2.78
CA PHE A 111 1.59 10.23 -1.52
C PHE A 111 3.01 9.80 -1.11
N LEU A 112 3.80 9.28 -2.07
CA LEU A 112 5.20 8.93 -1.85
C LEU A 112 6.05 10.15 -1.45
N THR A 113 5.83 11.28 -2.11
CA THR A 113 6.53 12.53 -1.83
C THR A 113 6.19 13.04 -0.43
N TRP A 114 4.91 13.05 -0.05
CA TRP A 114 4.48 13.44 1.29
C TRP A 114 5.03 12.53 2.37
N LEU A 115 5.15 11.23 2.10
CA LEU A 115 5.74 10.27 3.02
C LEU A 115 7.22 10.54 3.27
N ILE A 116 7.95 11.02 2.26
CA ILE A 116 9.34 11.44 2.38
C ILE A 116 9.48 12.78 3.11
N ASP A 117 8.54 13.71 2.89
CA ASP A 117 8.58 15.09 3.39
C ASP A 117 8.10 15.22 4.85
N ARG A 118 7.19 14.35 5.30
CA ARG A 118 6.64 14.33 6.67
C ARG A 118 7.67 14.10 7.79
N ARG A 119 8.98 14.06 7.52
CA ARG A 119 10.03 13.72 8.48
C ARG A 119 11.27 14.59 8.40
#